data_AF-A0A661QT80-F1
#
_entry.id   AF-A0A661QT80-F1
#
_cell.length_a   1.000
_cell.length_b   1.000
_cell.length_c   1.000
_cell.angle_alpha   90.00
_cell.angle_beta   90.00
_cell.angle_gamma   90.00
#
_symmetry.space_group_name_H-M   'P 1'
#
loop_
_entity.id
_entity.type
_entity.pdbx_description
1 polymer ?
#
loop_
_entity_poly.entity_id
_entity_poly.type
_entity_poly.pdbx_seq_one_letter_code
_entity_poly.pdbx_strand_id
1 'polypeptide(L)'
;MLEKDMWNTGTFMLILSIVNLAFIAGIGIFIYESVHEQEPRAPKIGGLLLAFHTVLGLVILAWPAARIPIAWLLGTVLGVQTIFLIPWTRGARSLKGAAGYLAGSPSDFVKMDERDAMFARNRSILPGTPQYEEYYRMRPEHKDYDDRRRTKGGPLGKPGTIDSCYRPNVAMLVSSFELPNLLGKA
;
A
#
# COMPACT_ATOMS: atom_id res chain seq x y z
N MET A 1 23.44 -45.92 -16.17
CA MET A 1 22.60 -46.58 -15.15
C MET A 1 22.74 -45.92 -13.77
N LEU A 2 23.03 -44.60 -13.70
CA LEU A 2 23.29 -43.86 -12.43
C LEU A 2 22.44 -42.58 -12.31
N GLU A 3 21.43 -42.41 -13.16
CA GLU A 3 20.51 -41.25 -13.15
C GLU A 3 19.11 -41.64 -12.62
N LYS A 4 18.92 -42.92 -12.27
CA LYS A 4 17.62 -43.52 -11.93
C LYS A 4 17.09 -43.16 -10.53
N ASP A 5 17.91 -42.58 -9.66
CA ASP A 5 17.54 -42.29 -8.25
C ASP A 5 17.39 -40.79 -7.93
N MET A 6 17.68 -39.89 -8.88
CA MET A 6 17.61 -38.44 -8.65
C MET A 6 16.16 -37.91 -8.60
N TRP A 7 15.19 -38.78 -8.89
CA TRP A 7 13.75 -38.54 -8.91
C TRP A 7 13.01 -39.66 -8.19
N ASN A 8 13.25 -39.85 -6.89
CA ASN A 8 12.31 -40.62 -6.08
C ASN A 8 10.93 -39.97 -6.24
N THR A 9 10.05 -40.60 -7.02
CA THR A 9 8.75 -40.09 -7.46
C THR A 9 7.91 -39.58 -6.29
N GLY A 10 8.10 -40.16 -5.09
CA GLY A 10 7.51 -39.71 -3.84
C GLY A 10 8.10 -38.40 -3.29
N THR A 11 9.44 -38.24 -3.28
CA THR A 11 10.11 -37.02 -2.83
C THR A 11 9.74 -35.83 -3.71
N PHE A 12 9.73 -36.01 -5.03
CA PHE A 12 9.36 -34.95 -5.96
C PHE A 12 7.89 -34.52 -5.81
N MET A 13 6.99 -35.49 -5.64
CA MET A 13 5.58 -35.23 -5.31
C MET A 13 5.46 -34.46 -3.99
N LEU A 14 6.18 -34.87 -2.95
CA LEU A 14 6.13 -34.22 -1.64
C LEU A 14 6.55 -32.76 -1.73
N ILE A 15 7.64 -32.45 -2.43
CA ILE A 15 8.10 -31.07 -2.63
C ILE A 15 7.02 -30.23 -3.31
N LEU A 16 6.45 -30.71 -4.42
CA LEU A 16 5.39 -29.98 -5.14
C LEU A 16 4.13 -29.78 -4.28
N SER A 17 3.75 -30.79 -3.49
CA SER A 17 2.61 -30.70 -2.58
C SER A 17 2.85 -29.67 -1.47
N ILE A 18 4.05 -29.63 -0.88
CA ILE A 18 4.40 -28.64 0.15
C ILE A 18 4.37 -27.23 -0.44
N VAL A 19 4.96 -27.02 -1.61
CA VAL A 19 4.95 -25.72 -2.29
C VAL A 19 3.52 -25.29 -2.60
N ASN A 20 2.69 -26.17 -3.18
CA ASN A 20 1.30 -25.86 -3.47
C ASN A 20 0.47 -25.58 -2.20
N LEU A 21 0.74 -26.30 -1.10
CA LEU A 21 0.10 -26.05 0.20
C LEU A 21 0.47 -24.68 0.76
N ALA A 22 1.73 -24.23 0.59
CA ALA A 22 2.14 -22.88 0.97
C ALA A 22 1.36 -21.80 0.21
N PHE A 23 1.13 -21.99 -1.10
CA PHE A 23 0.25 -21.10 -1.88
C PHE A 23 -1.18 -21.10 -1.35
N ILE A 24 -1.77 -22.27 -1.08
CA ILE A 24 -3.12 -22.40 -0.50
C ILE A 24 -3.21 -21.64 0.83
N ALA A 25 -2.24 -21.82 1.72
CA ALA A 25 -2.22 -21.14 3.02
C ALA A 25 -2.10 -19.61 2.86
N GLY A 26 -1.21 -19.13 1.99
CA GLY A 26 -1.06 -17.70 1.69
C GLY A 26 -2.33 -17.09 1.10
N ILE A 27 -3.00 -17.79 0.18
CA ILE A 27 -4.29 -17.37 -0.38
C ILE A 27 -5.37 -17.34 0.70
N GLY A 28 -5.40 -18.33 1.60
CA GLY A 28 -6.33 -18.36 2.74
C GLY A 28 -6.18 -17.16 3.65
N ILE A 29 -4.94 -16.79 4.01
CA ILE A 29 -4.64 -15.57 4.78
C ILE A 29 -5.10 -14.33 4.02
N PHE A 30 -4.79 -14.23 2.73
CA PHE A 30 -5.22 -13.11 1.89
C PHE A 30 -6.75 -12.95 1.85
N ILE A 31 -7.50 -14.05 1.69
CA ILE A 31 -8.98 -14.01 1.73
C ILE A 31 -9.46 -13.57 3.10
N TYR A 32 -8.89 -14.09 4.18
CA TYR A 32 -9.25 -13.73 5.54
C TYR A 32 -9.08 -12.23 5.80
N GLU A 33 -7.90 -11.68 5.48
CA GLU A 33 -7.62 -10.24 5.62
C GLU A 33 -8.53 -9.41 4.70
N SER A 34 -8.75 -9.84 3.46
CA SER A 34 -9.64 -9.13 2.54
C SER A 34 -11.09 -9.05 3.04
N VAL A 35 -11.58 -10.12 3.69
CA VAL A 35 -12.91 -10.12 4.32
C VAL A 35 -12.91 -9.22 5.56
N HIS A 36 -11.83 -9.25 6.36
CA HIS A 36 -11.67 -8.39 7.53
C HIS A 36 -11.67 -6.90 7.15
N GLU A 37 -10.98 -6.54 6.07
CA GLU A 37 -10.89 -5.18 5.52
C GLU A 37 -12.16 -4.76 4.73
N GLN A 38 -13.19 -5.62 4.66
CA GLN A 38 -14.44 -5.37 3.94
C GLN A 38 -14.26 -5.08 2.43
N GLU A 39 -13.26 -5.67 1.79
CA GLU A 39 -12.98 -5.50 0.37
C GLU A 39 -13.79 -6.52 -0.46
N PRO A 40 -14.93 -6.17 -1.09
CA PRO A 40 -15.88 -7.16 -1.61
C PRO A 40 -15.39 -7.90 -2.87
N ARG A 41 -14.35 -7.38 -3.54
CA ARG A 41 -13.83 -7.93 -4.80
C ARG A 41 -12.67 -8.91 -4.56
N ALA A 42 -11.83 -8.64 -3.57
CA ALA A 42 -10.62 -9.42 -3.31
C ALA A 42 -10.90 -10.89 -2.90
N PRO A 43 -11.89 -11.21 -2.04
CA PRO A 43 -12.25 -12.58 -1.68
C PRO A 43 -12.74 -13.41 -2.86
N LYS A 44 -13.37 -12.79 -3.87
CA LYS A 44 -13.87 -13.52 -5.07
C LYS A 44 -12.70 -14.02 -5.91
N ILE A 45 -11.71 -13.16 -6.14
CA ILE A 45 -10.50 -13.52 -6.88
C ILE A 45 -9.67 -14.52 -6.07
N GLY A 46 -9.53 -14.28 -4.75
CA GLY A 46 -8.86 -15.21 -3.84
C GLY A 46 -9.51 -16.59 -3.84
N GLY A 47 -10.84 -16.67 -3.78
CA GLY A 47 -11.59 -17.92 -3.82
C GLY A 47 -11.38 -18.70 -5.12
N LEU A 48 -11.33 -18.01 -6.27
CA LEU A 48 -11.01 -18.65 -7.55
C LEU A 48 -9.59 -19.22 -7.56
N LEU A 49 -8.61 -18.47 -7.04
CA LEU A 49 -7.22 -18.93 -6.90
C LEU A 49 -7.09 -20.11 -5.93
N LEU A 50 -7.83 -20.09 -4.82
CA LEU A 50 -7.88 -21.16 -3.85
C LEU A 50 -8.43 -22.45 -4.47
N ALA A 51 -9.53 -22.35 -5.23
CA ALA A 51 -10.11 -23.48 -5.94
C ALA A 51 -9.13 -24.04 -6.98
N PHE A 52 -8.48 -23.17 -7.77
CA PHE A 52 -7.46 -23.57 -8.73
C PHE A 52 -6.30 -24.34 -8.07
N HIS A 53 -5.71 -23.82 -6.99
CA HIS A 53 -4.60 -24.48 -6.31
C HIS A 53 -5.04 -25.77 -5.58
N THR A 54 -6.28 -25.85 -5.14
CA THR A 54 -6.85 -27.09 -4.57
C THR A 54 -6.91 -28.18 -5.64
N VAL A 55 -7.47 -27.87 -6.82
CA VAL A 55 -7.51 -28.80 -7.96
C VAL A 55 -6.09 -29.17 -8.40
N LEU A 56 -5.17 -28.21 -8.47
CA LEU A 56 -3.78 -28.44 -8.82
C LEU A 56 -3.10 -29.42 -7.84
N GLY A 57 -3.37 -29.30 -6.54
CA GLY A 57 -2.90 -30.22 -5.51
C GLY A 57 -3.39 -31.65 -5.74
N LEU A 58 -4.67 -31.83 -6.07
CA LEU A 58 -5.23 -33.14 -6.41
C LEU A 58 -4.56 -33.75 -7.65
N VAL A 59 -4.29 -32.94 -8.67
CA VAL A 59 -3.59 -33.39 -9.90
C VAL A 59 -2.16 -33.81 -9.60
N ILE A 60 -1.42 -33.09 -8.74
CA ILE A 60 -0.06 -33.46 -8.31
C ILE A 60 -0.05 -34.86 -7.67
N LEU A 61 -1.04 -35.16 -6.82
CA LEU A 61 -1.15 -36.44 -6.12
C LEU A 61 -1.56 -37.57 -7.09
N ALA A 62 -2.57 -37.34 -7.92
CA ALA A 62 -3.19 -38.39 -8.73
C ALA A 62 -2.49 -38.67 -10.08
N TRP A 63 -1.80 -37.68 -10.67
CA TRP A 63 -1.27 -37.78 -12.04
C TRP A 63 0.25 -37.50 -12.11
N PRO A 64 1.10 -38.55 -12.04
CA PRO A 64 2.55 -38.38 -12.05
C PRO A 64 3.12 -37.66 -13.27
N ALA A 65 2.56 -37.90 -14.47
CA ALA A 65 3.05 -37.27 -15.70
C ALA A 65 2.80 -35.75 -15.74
N ALA A 66 1.82 -35.23 -14.98
CA ALA A 66 1.54 -33.80 -14.89
C ALA A 66 2.54 -33.06 -13.97
N ARG A 67 3.36 -33.76 -13.18
CA ARG A 67 4.24 -33.13 -12.18
C ARG A 67 5.32 -32.26 -12.80
N ILE A 68 5.89 -32.67 -13.92
CA ILE A 68 6.93 -31.89 -14.63
C ILE A 68 6.39 -30.54 -15.13
N PRO A 69 5.28 -30.47 -15.89
CA PRO A 69 4.74 -29.17 -16.32
C PRO A 69 4.25 -28.32 -15.14
N ILE A 70 3.71 -28.93 -14.08
CA ILE A 70 3.31 -28.20 -12.87
C ILE A 70 4.53 -27.62 -12.15
N ALA A 71 5.64 -28.36 -12.08
CA ALA A 71 6.89 -27.86 -11.51
C ALA A 71 7.41 -26.64 -12.29
N TRP A 72 7.33 -26.66 -13.62
CA TRP A 72 7.66 -25.50 -14.45
C TRP A 72 6.75 -24.30 -14.17
N LEU A 73 5.43 -24.53 -14.04
CA LEU A 73 4.48 -23.47 -13.71
C LEU A 73 4.80 -22.83 -12.35
N LEU A 74 4.87 -23.64 -11.29
CA LEU A 74 5.13 -23.16 -9.93
C LEU A 74 6.51 -22.52 -9.82
N GLY A 75 7.54 -23.11 -10.45
CA GLY A 75 8.89 -22.58 -10.50
C GLY A 75 8.98 -21.24 -11.21
N THR A 76 8.26 -21.06 -12.32
CA THR A 76 8.19 -19.78 -13.05
C THR A 76 7.52 -18.70 -12.20
N VAL A 77 6.38 -19.02 -11.58
CA VAL A 77 5.67 -18.08 -10.69
C VAL A 77 6.56 -17.65 -9.53
N LEU A 78 7.25 -18.58 -8.87
CA LEU A 78 8.18 -18.28 -7.77
C LEU A 78 9.39 -17.47 -8.25
N GLY A 79 9.94 -17.81 -9.41
CA GLY A 79 11.07 -17.07 -10.00
C GLY A 79 10.70 -15.62 -10.32
N VAL A 80 9.54 -15.40 -10.93
CA VAL A 80 9.01 -14.05 -11.19
C VAL A 80 8.79 -13.30 -9.88
N GLN A 81 8.21 -13.92 -8.85
CA GLN A 81 8.05 -13.28 -7.54
C GLN A 81 9.40 -12.91 -6.91
N THR A 82 10.42 -13.75 -7.07
CA THR A 82 11.76 -13.48 -6.55
C THR A 82 12.41 -12.29 -7.25
N ILE A 83 12.13 -12.06 -8.54
CA ILE A 83 12.57 -10.85 -9.25
C ILE A 83 12.03 -9.58 -8.57
N PHE A 84 10.80 -9.60 -8.05
CA PHE A 84 10.23 -8.47 -7.31
C PHE A 84 10.86 -8.25 -5.93
N LEU A 85 11.55 -9.26 -5.36
CA LEU A 85 12.31 -9.12 -4.12
C LEU A 85 13.70 -8.51 -4.36
N ILE A 86 14.16 -8.43 -5.62
CA ILE A 86 15.40 -7.74 -5.95
C ILE A 86 15.11 -6.24 -5.91
N PRO A 87 15.70 -5.48 -4.97
CA PRO A 87 15.46 -4.05 -4.88
C PRO A 87 16.02 -3.37 -6.13
N TRP A 88 15.14 -3.02 -7.07
CA TRP A 88 15.54 -2.36 -8.31
C TRP A 88 15.84 -0.89 -8.03
N THR A 89 17.09 -0.58 -7.71
CA THR A 89 17.58 0.79 -7.49
C THR A 89 17.86 1.48 -8.82
N ARG A 90 16.81 1.83 -9.59
CA ARG A 90 16.97 2.81 -10.67
C ARG A 90 17.34 4.14 -10.01
N GLY A 91 18.38 4.80 -10.53
CA GLY A 91 18.74 6.16 -10.12
C GLY A 91 17.48 7.01 -10.14
N ALA A 92 16.99 7.39 -8.97
CA ALA A 92 15.66 7.91 -8.80
C ALA A 92 15.60 9.33 -9.37
N ARG A 93 15.38 9.43 -10.68
CA ARG A 93 15.26 10.71 -11.39
C ARG A 93 14.16 11.57 -10.77
N SER A 94 13.11 10.94 -10.23
CA SER A 94 12.05 11.59 -9.44
C SER A 94 12.58 12.26 -8.16
N LEU A 95 13.62 11.72 -7.52
CA LEU A 95 14.24 12.32 -6.33
C LEU A 95 15.16 13.50 -6.67
N LYS A 96 15.50 13.75 -7.96
CA LYS A 96 16.29 14.94 -8.33
C LYS A 96 15.58 16.24 -7.98
N GLY A 97 14.24 16.28 -8.05
CA GLY A 97 13.46 17.46 -7.63
C GLY A 97 13.47 17.68 -6.12
N ALA A 98 13.76 16.64 -5.34
CA ALA A 98 13.92 16.68 -3.89
C ALA A 98 15.41 16.66 -3.46
N ALA A 99 16.34 16.76 -4.41
CA ALA A 99 17.77 16.76 -4.12
C ALA A 99 18.11 18.00 -3.28
N GLY A 100 18.73 17.79 -2.12
CA GLY A 100 19.00 18.83 -1.12
C GLY A 100 17.98 18.91 0.02
N TYR A 101 16.82 18.23 -0.10
CA TYR A 101 15.84 18.08 0.98
C TYR A 101 15.88 16.70 1.65
N LEU A 102 16.58 15.74 1.02
CA LEU A 102 16.79 14.41 1.58
C LEU A 102 18.02 14.43 2.51
N ALA A 103 17.85 13.94 3.73
CA ALA A 103 18.95 13.67 4.66
C ALA A 103 19.94 12.71 3.98
N GLY A 104 21.19 13.14 3.77
CA GLY A 104 22.23 12.35 3.10
C GLY A 104 22.91 11.34 4.04
N SER A 105 22.87 11.63 5.33
CA SER A 105 23.38 10.80 6.42
C SER A 105 22.30 10.63 7.50
N PRO A 106 22.32 9.54 8.29
CA PRO A 106 21.47 9.39 9.48
C PRO A 106 21.60 10.56 10.46
N SER A 107 22.75 11.25 10.51
CA SER A 107 22.96 12.45 11.31
C SER A 107 22.19 13.68 10.83
N ASP A 108 21.78 13.70 9.55
CA ASP A 108 21.04 14.81 8.94
C ASP A 108 19.53 14.65 9.17
N PHE A 109 19.10 13.52 9.74
CA PHE A 109 17.71 13.26 10.05
C PHE A 109 17.33 13.98 11.35
N VAL A 110 16.59 15.08 11.20
CA VAL A 110 15.99 15.79 12.33
C VAL A 110 14.59 15.24 12.55
N LYS A 111 14.24 14.96 13.82
CA LYS A 111 12.88 14.55 14.18
C LYS A 111 11.90 15.66 13.80
N MET A 112 10.99 15.37 12.87
CA MET A 112 9.96 16.30 12.43
C MET A 112 8.82 16.36 13.46
N ASP A 113 8.42 17.56 13.86
CA ASP A 113 7.16 17.79 14.56
C ASP A 113 6.05 17.89 13.51
N GLU A 114 5.00 17.07 13.62
CA GLU A 114 3.87 17.13 12.68
C GLU A 114 3.22 18.52 12.68
N ARG A 115 3.27 19.25 13.80
CA ARG A 115 2.77 20.63 13.91
C ARG A 115 3.57 21.63 13.08
N ASP A 116 4.75 21.27 12.58
CA ASP A 116 5.50 22.11 11.65
C ASP A 116 5.04 21.91 10.19
N ALA A 117 4.27 20.85 9.89
CA ALA A 117 3.62 20.70 8.60
C ALA A 117 2.45 21.70 8.48
N MET A 118 2.44 22.51 7.41
CA MET A 118 1.50 23.62 7.23
C MET A 118 0.02 23.24 7.44
N PHE A 119 -0.44 22.12 6.87
CA PHE A 119 -1.83 21.69 7.00
C PHE A 119 -2.16 21.21 8.42
N ALA A 120 -1.28 20.42 9.03
CA ALA A 120 -1.46 19.94 10.40
C ALA A 120 -1.42 21.10 11.39
N ARG A 121 -0.52 22.06 11.21
CA ARG A 121 -0.46 23.28 12.01
C ARG A 121 -1.75 24.08 11.95
N ASN A 122 -2.24 24.35 10.74
CA ASN A 122 -3.44 25.17 10.56
C ASN A 122 -4.70 24.44 11.09
N ARG A 123 -4.70 23.10 11.08
CA ARG A 123 -5.76 22.28 11.67
C ARG A 123 -5.69 22.19 13.20
N SER A 124 -4.50 22.05 13.79
CA SER A 124 -4.32 21.70 15.20
C SER A 124 -4.00 22.89 16.12
N ILE A 125 -3.42 23.96 15.58
CA ILE A 125 -3.02 25.16 16.32
C ILE A 125 -4.03 26.29 16.08
N LEU A 126 -5.08 26.30 16.91
CA LEU A 126 -6.24 27.18 16.79
C LEU A 126 -5.99 28.56 17.44
N PRO A 127 -6.31 29.68 16.77
CA PRO A 127 -6.19 31.01 17.36
C PRO A 127 -6.92 31.16 18.69
N GLY A 128 -6.30 31.87 19.64
CA GLY A 128 -6.87 32.12 20.97
C GLY A 128 -6.68 30.97 21.97
N THR A 129 -5.95 29.91 21.60
CA THR A 129 -5.61 28.81 22.52
C THR A 129 -4.21 29.00 23.11
N PRO A 130 -3.92 28.49 24.32
CA PRO A 130 -2.56 28.53 24.89
C PRO A 130 -1.52 27.88 23.97
N GLN A 131 -1.89 26.83 23.23
CA GLN A 131 -1.03 26.11 22.30
C GLN A 131 -0.62 26.99 21.12
N TYR A 132 -1.49 27.90 20.69
CA TYR A 132 -1.21 28.85 19.62
C TYR A 132 -0.14 29.86 20.02
N GLU A 133 -0.31 30.49 21.17
CA GLU A 133 0.67 31.46 21.69
C GLU A 133 2.02 30.79 21.92
N GLU A 134 2.03 29.60 22.53
CA GLU A 134 3.26 28.87 22.81
C GLU A 134 3.99 28.43 21.54
N TYR A 135 3.25 27.93 20.55
CA TYR A 135 3.86 27.52 19.27
C TYR A 135 4.51 28.71 18.56
N TYR A 136 3.81 29.84 18.42
CA TYR A 136 4.36 31.00 17.71
C TYR A 136 5.39 31.78 18.52
N ARG A 137 5.45 31.60 19.84
CA ARG A 137 6.58 32.05 20.66
C ARG A 137 7.87 31.30 20.30
N MET A 138 7.78 30.01 20.01
CA MET A 138 8.92 29.17 19.60
C MET A 138 9.24 29.27 18.11
N ARG A 139 8.23 29.51 17.26
CA ARG A 139 8.31 29.52 15.79
C ARG A 139 7.69 30.81 15.18
N PRO A 140 8.20 32.00 15.52
CA PRO A 140 7.60 33.26 15.05
C PRO A 140 7.60 33.41 13.52
N GLU A 141 8.56 32.79 12.83
CA GLU A 141 8.71 32.80 11.37
C GLU A 141 7.50 32.23 10.63
N HIS A 142 6.67 31.41 11.29
CA HIS A 142 5.51 30.80 10.66
C HIS A 142 4.23 31.63 10.75
N LYS A 143 4.18 32.59 11.68
CA LYS A 143 2.93 33.26 12.05
C LYS A 143 2.30 34.04 10.90
N ASP A 144 3.09 34.86 10.22
CA ASP A 144 2.58 35.78 9.19
C ASP A 144 1.98 35.04 7.98
N TYR A 145 2.65 33.98 7.48
CA TYR A 145 2.08 33.22 6.36
C TYR A 145 0.89 32.35 6.77
N ASP A 146 0.87 31.81 7.99
CA ASP A 146 -0.25 31.02 8.47
C ASP A 146 -1.49 31.90 8.69
N ASP A 147 -1.31 33.11 9.22
CA ASP A 147 -2.39 34.08 9.39
C ASP A 147 -2.99 34.44 8.03
N ARG A 148 -2.15 34.72 7.01
CA ARG A 148 -2.59 34.89 5.63
C ARG A 148 -3.28 33.65 5.05
N ARG A 149 -2.90 32.44 5.46
CA ARG A 149 -3.55 31.21 4.99
C ARG A 149 -4.92 31.03 5.65
N ARG A 150 -5.03 31.31 6.96
CA ARG A 150 -6.28 31.23 7.74
C ARG A 150 -7.35 32.14 7.18
N THR A 151 -7.00 33.37 6.78
CA THR A 151 -7.95 34.31 6.16
C THR A 151 -8.56 33.79 4.86
N LYS A 152 -7.88 32.86 4.15
CA LYS A 152 -8.38 32.24 2.92
C LYS A 152 -9.38 31.09 3.15
N GLY A 153 -9.69 30.74 4.40
CA GLY A 153 -10.66 29.69 4.75
C GLY A 153 -10.03 28.44 5.37
N GLY A 154 -9.08 28.61 6.29
CA GLY A 154 -8.49 27.48 7.04
C GLY A 154 -7.50 26.64 6.22
N PRO A 155 -7.35 25.32 6.51
CA PRO A 155 -6.30 24.49 5.93
C PRO A 155 -6.44 24.30 4.42
N LEU A 156 -7.67 24.16 3.92
CA LEU A 156 -7.95 23.90 2.49
C LEU A 156 -8.43 25.14 1.73
N GLY A 157 -8.91 26.18 2.43
CA GLY A 157 -9.49 27.37 1.82
C GLY A 157 -10.98 27.19 1.51
N LYS A 158 -11.63 28.25 1.02
CA LYS A 158 -13.06 28.20 0.65
C LYS A 158 -13.25 27.49 -0.71
N PRO A 159 -14.04 26.40 -0.79
CA PRO A 159 -14.39 25.77 -2.06
C PRO A 159 -14.97 26.78 -3.04
N GLY A 160 -14.65 26.64 -4.33
CA GLY A 160 -15.19 27.53 -5.37
C GLY A 160 -14.45 28.86 -5.54
N THR A 161 -13.44 29.18 -4.72
CA THR A 161 -12.73 30.47 -4.82
C THR A 161 -11.97 30.64 -6.13
N ILE A 162 -11.52 29.54 -6.76
CA ILE A 162 -10.72 29.56 -7.99
C ILE A 162 -11.60 29.72 -9.24
N ASP A 163 -12.80 29.16 -9.23
CA ASP A 163 -13.69 28.99 -10.39
C ASP A 163 -15.08 29.60 -10.19
N SER A 164 -15.19 30.58 -9.28
CA SER A 164 -16.43 31.28 -8.97
C SER A 164 -17.57 30.35 -8.55
N CYS A 165 -17.26 29.33 -7.75
CA CYS A 165 -18.21 28.36 -7.22
C CYS A 165 -18.94 27.58 -8.32
N TYR A 166 -18.24 27.21 -9.39
CA TYR A 166 -18.81 26.36 -10.43
C TYR A 166 -19.30 25.05 -9.81
N ARG A 167 -20.62 24.84 -9.84
CA ARG A 167 -21.32 23.83 -9.02
C ARG A 167 -20.76 22.41 -9.22
N PRO A 168 -20.44 21.94 -10.44
CA PRO A 168 -19.85 20.61 -10.63
C PRO A 168 -18.52 20.41 -9.90
N ASN A 169 -17.63 21.40 -9.88
CA ASN A 169 -16.32 21.29 -9.24
C ASN A 169 -16.46 21.29 -7.70
N VAL A 170 -17.33 22.16 -7.18
CA VAL A 170 -17.64 22.18 -5.74
C VAL A 170 -18.31 20.87 -5.32
N ALA A 171 -19.28 20.37 -6.10
CA ALA A 171 -19.95 19.11 -5.83
C ALA A 171 -18.98 17.93 -5.84
N MET A 172 -18.08 17.84 -6.83
CA MET A 172 -17.04 16.80 -6.88
C MET A 172 -16.15 16.81 -5.63
N LEU A 173 -15.70 17.99 -5.18
CA LEU A 173 -14.92 18.12 -3.95
C LEU A 173 -15.70 17.62 -2.73
N VAL A 174 -16.93 18.10 -2.55
CA VAL A 174 -17.80 17.72 -1.41
C VAL A 174 -18.07 16.22 -1.43
N SER A 175 -18.46 15.67 -2.57
CA SER A 175 -18.71 14.24 -2.73
C SER A 175 -17.48 13.39 -2.40
N SER A 176 -16.26 13.86 -2.66
CA SER A 176 -15.04 13.13 -2.30
C SER A 176 -14.88 12.92 -0.79
N PHE A 177 -15.42 13.81 0.04
CA PHE A 177 -15.42 13.68 1.51
C PHE A 177 -16.66 12.95 2.05
N GLU A 178 -17.75 12.90 1.28
CA GLU A 178 -18.99 12.21 1.67
C GLU A 178 -19.04 10.75 1.20
N LEU A 179 -18.40 10.42 0.09
CA LEU A 179 -18.38 9.06 -0.48
C LEU A 179 -17.88 7.99 0.49
N PRO A 180 -16.82 8.23 1.30
CA PRO A 180 -16.43 7.28 2.34
C PRO A 180 -17.58 6.99 3.30
N ASN A 181 -18.26 8.01 3.82
CA ASN A 181 -19.40 7.87 4.74
C ASN A 181 -20.62 7.17 4.10
N LEU A 182 -20.77 7.25 2.78
CA LEU A 182 -21.84 6.59 2.02
C LEU A 182 -21.52 5.11 1.76
N LEU A 183 -20.25 4.77 1.53
CA LEU A 183 -19.79 3.45 1.12
C LEU A 183 -19.36 2.56 2.29
N GLY A 184 -19.19 3.12 3.49
CA GLY A 184 -18.93 2.39 4.72
C GLY A 184 -18.72 3.34 5.90
N LYS A 185 -18.91 2.87 7.13
CA LYS A 185 -18.38 3.61 8.27
C LYS A 185 -16.87 3.37 8.29
N ALA A 186 -16.09 4.42 8.04
CA ALA A 186 -14.68 4.43 8.39
C ALA A 186 -14.51 4.27 9.91
#